data_AF-A0A7J9DNT9-F1
#
_entry.id   AF-A0A7J9DNT9-F1
#
_cell.length_a   1.000
_cell.length_b   1.000
_cell.length_c   1.000
_cell.angle_alpha   90.00
_cell.angle_beta   90.00
_cell.angle_gamma   90.00
#
_symmetry.space_group_name_H-M   'P 1'
#
loop_
_entity.id
_entity.type
_entity.pdbx_description
1 polymer ?
#
loop_
_entity_poly.entity_id
_entity_poly.type
_entity_poly.pdbx_seq_one_letter_code
_entity_poly.pdbx_strand_id
1 'polypeptide(L)'
;YFVTANAAVAGYLFLSLPFSVICINRPRATTPRLVLVIFDTVMMGITITAASASASMVYLAHNGNQNTMWLPFCQQFGNFCQTASGAV
;
A
#
# COMPACT_ATOMS: atom_id res chain seq x y z
N TYR A 1 -1.45 -5.41 -7.86
CA TYR A 1 -1.84 -5.75 -6.47
C TYR A 1 -1.91 -4.52 -5.56
N PHE A 2 -1.38 -3.35 -5.95
CA PHE A 2 -1.48 -2.10 -5.20
C PHE A 2 -2.92 -1.70 -4.82
N VAL A 3 -3.86 -1.74 -5.77
CA VAL A 3 -5.28 -1.42 -5.50
C VAL A 3 -5.90 -2.41 -4.50
N THR A 4 -5.64 -3.70 -4.67
CA THR A 4 -6.12 -4.77 -3.79
C THR A 4 -5.56 -4.63 -2.37
N ALA A 5 -4.27 -4.28 -2.25
CA ALA A 5 -3.62 -4.01 -0.97
C ALA A 5 -4.26 -2.81 -0.25
N ASN A 6 -4.47 -1.70 -0.95
CA ASN A 6 -5.12 -0.51 -0.39
C ASN A 6 -6.59 -0.78 0.00
N ALA A 7 -7.31 -1.58 -0.80
CA ALA A 7 -8.68 -1.98 -0.46
C ALA A 7 -8.74 -2.86 0.80
N ALA A 8 -7.78 -3.77 0.98
CA ALA A 8 -7.66 -4.58 2.20
C ALA A 8 -7.39 -3.71 3.44
N VAL A 9 -6.53 -2.69 3.30
CA VAL A 9 -6.22 -1.74 4.38
C VAL A 9 -7.44 -0.88 4.72
N ALA A 10 -8.20 -0.42 3.72
CA ALA A 10 -9.46 0.28 3.93
C ALA A 10 -10.48 -0.59 4.68
N GLY A 11 -10.62 -1.87 4.30
CA GLY A 11 -11.46 -2.83 5.03
C GLY A 11 -10.99 -3.06 6.47
N TYR A 12 -9.68 -3.14 6.69
CA TYR A 12 -9.11 -3.24 8.02
C TYR A 12 -9.42 -2.02 8.89
N LEU A 13 -9.46 -0.81 8.32
CA LEU A 13 -9.81 0.41 9.06
C LEU A 13 -11.24 0.35 9.63
N PHE A 14 -12.18 -0.23 8.88
CA PHE A 14 -13.54 -0.46 9.38
C PHE A 14 -13.55 -1.51 10.49
N LEU A 15 -12.73 -2.55 10.37
CA LEU A 15 -12.60 -3.58 11.40
C LEU A 15 -11.88 -3.07 12.65
N SER A 16 -10.93 -2.15 12.53
CA SER A 16 -10.12 -1.67 13.67
C SER A 16 -10.91 -0.75 14.61
N LEU A 17 -11.93 -0.04 14.09
CA LEU A 17 -12.84 0.81 14.87
C LEU A 17 -13.51 0.07 16.05
N PRO A 18 -14.23 -1.05 15.87
CA PRO A 18 -14.85 -1.77 16.99
C PRO A 18 -13.82 -2.37 17.94
N PHE A 19 -12.68 -2.86 17.43
CA PHE A 19 -11.60 -3.36 18.28
C PHE A 19 -11.00 -2.27 19.18
N SER A 20 -10.86 -1.05 18.66
CA SER A 20 -10.42 0.12 19.43
C SER A 20 -11.38 0.47 20.57
N VAL A 21 -12.70 0.44 20.30
CA VAL A 21 -13.75 0.65 21.32
C VAL A 21 -13.69 -0.43 22.42
N ILE A 22 -13.46 -1.69 22.06
CA ILE A 22 -13.31 -2.78 23.04
C ILE A 22 -12.06 -2.56 23.91
N CYS A 23 -10.95 -2.12 23.33
CA CYS A 23 -9.73 -1.79 24.07
C CYS A 23 -9.94 -0.65 25.08
N ILE A 24 -10.78 0.35 24.75
CA ILE A 24 -11.14 1.45 25.66
C ILE A 24 -11.99 0.94 26.84
N ASN A 25 -12.99 0.09 26.57
CA ASN A 25 -13.85 -0.45 27.63
C ASN A 25 -13.13 -1.48 28.55
N ARG A 26 -12.05 -2.11 28.09
CA ARG A 26 -11.27 -3.10 28.85
C ARG A 26 -9.75 -2.83 28.77
N PRO A 27 -9.25 -1.77 29.43
CA PRO A 27 -7.85 -1.36 29.32
C PRO A 27 -6.83 -2.37 29.88
N ARG A 28 -7.29 -3.34 30.70
CA ARG A 28 -6.46 -4.42 31.27
C ARG A 28 -6.31 -5.65 30.36
N ALA A 29 -7.01 -5.71 29.24
CA ALA A 29 -6.90 -6.81 28.30
C ALA A 29 -5.70 -6.58 27.37
N THR A 30 -4.53 -7.13 27.73
CA THR A 30 -3.30 -7.03 26.93
C THR A 30 -3.43 -7.72 25.56
N THR A 31 -4.22 -8.80 25.49
CA THR A 31 -4.41 -9.61 24.28
C THR A 31 -5.01 -8.85 23.10
N PRO A 32 -6.17 -8.16 23.19
CA PRO A 32 -6.73 -7.42 22.06
C PRO A 32 -5.82 -6.27 21.59
N ARG A 33 -5.08 -5.65 22.51
CA ARG A 33 -4.12 -4.60 22.17
C ARG A 33 -2.93 -5.15 21.37
N LEU A 34 -2.41 -6.32 21.76
CA LEU A 34 -1.33 -6.98 21.04
C LEU A 34 -1.78 -7.41 19.63
N VAL A 35 -2.99 -7.96 19.51
CA VAL A 35 -3.56 -8.37 18.21
C VAL A 35 -3.70 -7.17 17.27
N LEU A 36 -4.23 -6.03 17.76
CA LEU A 36 -4.32 -4.79 16.99
C LEU A 36 -2.96 -4.31 16.48
N VAL A 37 -1.92 -4.30 17.33
CA VAL A 37 -0.57 -3.85 16.95
C VAL A 37 0.04 -4.78 15.89
N ILE A 38 -0.14 -6.10 16.02
CA ILE A 38 0.37 -7.05 15.03
C ILE A 38 -0.35 -6.86 13.69
N PHE A 39 -1.67 -6.72 13.70
CA PHE A 39 -2.43 -6.53 12.46
C PHE A 39 -2.10 -5.20 11.78
N ASP A 40 -1.89 -4.14 12.55
CA ASP A 40 -1.46 -2.83 12.06
C ASP A 40 -0.10 -2.90 11.36
N THR A 41 0.89 -3.54 12.00
CA THR A 41 2.23 -3.72 11.42
C THR A 41 2.21 -4.59 10.15
N VAL A 42 1.37 -5.63 10.11
CA VAL A 42 1.17 -6.44 8.90
C VAL A 42 0.57 -5.61 7.76
N MET A 43 -0.47 -4.81 8.03
CA MET A 43 -1.10 -3.96 7.01
C MET A 43 -0.13 -2.89 6.49
N MET A 44 0.68 -2.29 7.37
CA MET A 44 1.75 -1.38 6.99
C MET A 44 2.80 -2.05 6.10
N GLY A 45 3.19 -3.30 6.39
CA GLY A 45 4.13 -4.04 5.54
C GLY A 45 3.56 -4.30 4.13
N ILE A 46 2.27 -4.63 4.05
CA ILE A 46 1.58 -4.88 2.77
C ILE A 46 1.49 -3.60 1.93
N THR A 47 1.21 -2.43 2.52
CA THR A 47 1.15 -1.17 1.77
C THR A 47 2.52 -0.73 1.27
N ILE A 48 3.57 -0.85 2.09
CA ILE A 48 4.94 -0.45 1.70
C ILE A 48 5.46 -1.33 0.56
N THR A 49 5.26 -2.65 0.64
CA THR A 49 5.66 -3.57 -0.43
C THR A 49 4.90 -3.29 -1.72
N ALA A 50 3.61 -3.00 -1.62
CA ALA A 50 2.80 -2.61 -2.77
C ALA A 50 3.26 -1.29 -3.41
N ALA A 51 3.50 -0.25 -2.61
CA ALA A 51 3.94 1.07 -3.08
C ALA A 51 5.34 1.01 -3.71
N SER A 52 6.27 0.27 -3.12
CA SER A 52 7.63 0.10 -3.65
C SER A 52 7.64 -0.63 -5.00
N ALA A 53 6.80 -1.65 -5.17
CA ALA A 53 6.68 -2.31 -6.47
C ALA A 53 6.00 -1.44 -7.52
N SER A 54 5.00 -0.62 -7.16
CA SER A 54 4.42 0.31 -8.13
C SER A 54 5.41 1.41 -8.51
N ALA A 55 6.17 1.93 -7.54
CA ALA A 55 7.20 2.94 -7.78
C ALA A 55 8.31 2.42 -8.71
N SER A 56 8.76 1.17 -8.55
CA SER A 56 9.76 0.59 -9.45
C SER A 56 9.23 0.45 -10.88
N MET A 57 8.00 -0.01 -11.06
CA MET A 57 7.38 -0.11 -12.39
C MET A 57 7.22 1.26 -13.05
N VAL A 58 6.81 2.27 -12.29
CA VAL A 58 6.71 3.66 -12.76
C VAL A 58 8.07 4.24 -13.11
N TYR A 59 9.11 3.95 -12.31
CA TYR A 59 10.47 4.39 -12.60
C TYR A 59 10.99 3.81 -13.92
N LEU A 60 10.80 2.50 -14.12
CA LEU A 60 11.13 1.86 -15.39
C LEU A 60 10.30 2.42 -16.57
N ALA A 61 9.05 2.84 -16.33
CA ALA A 61 8.21 3.42 -17.37
C ALA A 61 8.69 4.80 -17.86
N HIS A 62 9.26 5.61 -16.96
CA HIS A 62 9.82 6.94 -17.27
C HIS A 62 11.24 6.87 -17.83
N ASN A 63 12.14 6.15 -17.17
CA ASN A 63 13.56 6.13 -17.55
C ASN A 63 13.92 5.02 -18.56
N GLY A 64 13.12 3.95 -18.62
CA GLY A 64 13.49 2.75 -19.36
C GLY A 64 14.75 2.08 -18.80
N ASN A 65 15.14 0.94 -19.37
CA ASN A 65 16.44 0.33 -19.10
C ASN A 65 16.98 -0.30 -20.38
N GLN A 66 18.05 0.30 -20.91
CA GLN A 66 18.71 -0.14 -22.15
C GLN A 66 19.33 -1.55 -22.00
N ASN A 67 19.77 -1.91 -20.79
CA ASN A 67 20.40 -3.21 -20.52
C ASN A 67 19.42 -4.39 -20.59
N THR A 68 18.12 -4.14 -20.38
CA THR A 68 17.05 -5.15 -20.50
C THR A 68 16.13 -4.87 -21.69
N MET A 69 16.55 -4.00 -22.62
CA MET A 69 15.77 -3.59 -23.80
C MET A 69 14.34 -3.10 -23.45
N TRP A 70 14.20 -2.44 -22.30
CA TRP A 70 12.93 -1.85 -21.87
C TRP A 70 12.90 -0.38 -22.29
N LEU A 71 12.12 -0.05 -23.32
CA LEU A 71 11.94 1.33 -23.77
C LEU A 71 10.97 2.10 -22.85
N PRO A 72 11.24 3.39 -22.56
CA PRO A 72 10.32 4.22 -21.81
C PRO A 72 9.05 4.49 -22.64
N PHE A 73 7.94 3.87 -22.26
CA PHE A 73 6.66 4.02 -22.97
C PHE A 73 5.88 5.28 -22.53
N CYS A 74 6.30 5.94 -21.45
CA CYS A 74 5.65 7.16 -20.95
C CYS A 74 5.79 8.37 -21.89
N GLN A 75 6.71 8.37 -22.86
CA GLN A 75 6.79 9.42 -23.88
C GLN A 75 5.58 9.42 -24.83
N GLN A 76 4.92 8.28 -25.04
CA GLN A 76 3.78 8.17 -25.96
C GLN A 76 2.42 8.36 -25.27
N PHE A 77 2.36 8.13 -23.96
CA PHE A 77 1.15 8.26 -23.12
C PHE A 77 1.37 9.16 -21.90
N GLY A 78 2.06 10.29 -22.09
CA GLY A 78 2.52 11.18 -21.01
C GLY A 78 1.45 11.55 -19.98
N ASN A 79 0.21 11.83 -20.42
CA ASN A 79 -0.89 12.15 -19.51
C ASN A 79 -1.27 10.98 -18.57
N PHE A 80 -1.40 9.76 -19.09
CA PHE A 80 -1.71 8.59 -18.27
C PHE A 80 -0.57 8.23 -17.33
N CYS A 81 0.67 8.38 -17.80
CA CYS A 81 1.83 8.10 -16.98
C CYS A 81 1.97 9.11 -15.83
N GLN A 82 1.71 10.40 -16.07
CA GLN A 82 1.70 11.42 -15.02
C GLN A 82 0.65 11.13 -13.94
N THR A 83 -0.57 10.75 -14.35
CA THR A 83 -1.64 10.38 -13.40
C THR A 83 -1.31 9.11 -12.62
N ALA A 84 -0.72 8.10 -13.28
CA ALA A 84 -0.31 6.86 -12.62
C ALA A 84 0.85 7.09 -11.65
N SER A 85 1.82 7.95 -11.99
CA SER A 85 2.92 8.36 -11.10
C SER A 85 2.45 9.17 -9.90
N GLY A 86 1.40 9.99 -10.06
CA GLY A 86 0.83 10.75 -8.95
C GLY A 86 -0.04 9.93 -8.00
N ALA A 87 -0.45 8.73 -8.40
CA ALA A 87 -1.30 7.83 -7.62
C ALA A 87 -0.51 6.81 -6.77
N VAL A 88 0.81 6.71 -6.96
CA VAL A 88 1.69 5.74 -6.30
C VAL A 88 2.55 6.37 -5.21
#